data_AF-A0A6H5L4E3-F1
#
_entry.id   AF-A0A6H5L4E3-F1
#
_cell.length_a   1.000
_cell.length_b   1.000
_cell.length_c   1.000
_cell.angle_alpha   90.00
_cell.angle_beta   90.00
_cell.angle_gamma   90.00
#
_symmetry.space_group_name_H-M   'P 1'
#
loop_
_entity.id
_entity.type
_entity.pdbx_description
1 polymer ?
#
loop_
_entity_poly.entity_id
_entity_poly.type
_entity_poly.pdbx_seq_one_letter_code
_entity_poly.pdbx_strand_id
1 'polypeptide(L)'
;MQAAKSKHLPITAVIMFVVYSSGSFNIFQTFVCERLDTGVDYLGADYSLTCCTVVHKAMMVYAGPMIFVYPVGIPAFYAWVPKLDHLQSMRDLWAPYKPHRYYFEVVEVECGRRIVLTGLAAFLLPKSAAQVAIEVVLAAIFMAVSDVLPPFVDPFGAWLYRIGGWIIFFSMYLALLLKVDVSDEDNQSQAAFAKVLIAAHAGMVAVIVGQAVLSMRRSLIAARDKPVTNESLHRSNLAQACEWEGEGEEEEHAVVEKESNLQRQEEDGETGSGAAISA
;
A
#
# COMPACT_ATOMS: atom_id res chain seq x y z
N MET A 1 -15.90 -3.40 -17.16
CA MET A 1 -14.66 -4.10 -16.74
C MET A 1 -13.48 -3.17 -16.42
N GLN A 2 -13.37 -1.95 -16.98
CA GLN A 2 -12.27 -1.01 -16.69
C GLN A 2 -12.27 -0.48 -15.23
N ALA A 3 -13.45 -0.26 -14.62
CA ALA A 3 -13.56 0.25 -13.25
C ALA A 3 -13.14 -0.74 -12.14
N ALA A 4 -13.19 -2.06 -12.41
CA ALA A 4 -12.66 -3.06 -11.49
C ALA A 4 -11.13 -3.15 -11.60
N LYS A 5 -10.61 -3.09 -12.83
CA LYS A 5 -9.18 -3.21 -13.13
C LYS A 5 -8.33 -2.09 -12.48
N SER A 6 -8.89 -0.88 -12.32
CA SER A 6 -8.20 0.26 -11.69
C SER A 6 -8.03 0.13 -10.17
N LYS A 7 -8.89 -0.62 -9.47
CA LYS A 7 -8.80 -0.80 -8.01
C LYS A 7 -7.89 -1.97 -7.60
N HIS A 8 -7.85 -3.03 -8.41
CA HIS A 8 -7.01 -4.20 -8.11
C HIS A 8 -5.52 -3.92 -8.32
N LEU A 9 -5.18 -3.09 -9.32
CA LEU A 9 -3.80 -2.76 -9.66
C LEU A 9 -2.99 -2.16 -8.49
N PRO A 10 -3.47 -1.12 -7.76
CA PRO A 10 -2.74 -0.55 -6.61
C PRO A 10 -2.63 -1.52 -5.45
N ILE A 11 -3.67 -2.31 -5.20
CA ILE A 11 -3.66 -3.33 -4.14
C ILE A 11 -2.60 -4.39 -4.44
N THR A 12 -2.52 -4.87 -5.68
CA THR A 12 -1.52 -5.86 -6.10
C THR A 12 -0.10 -5.33 -5.94
N ALA A 13 0.15 -4.06 -6.27
CA ALA A 13 1.47 -3.47 -6.03
C ALA A 13 1.81 -3.39 -4.54
N VAL A 14 0.90 -2.90 -3.70
CA VAL A 14 1.14 -2.85 -2.25
C VAL A 14 1.47 -4.25 -1.70
N ILE A 15 0.75 -5.28 -2.13
CA ILE A 15 1.05 -6.68 -1.76
C ILE A 15 2.45 -7.07 -2.23
N MET A 16 2.81 -6.81 -3.49
CA MET A 16 4.16 -7.09 -4.01
C MET A 16 5.25 -6.38 -3.21
N PHE A 17 5.02 -5.12 -2.80
CA PHE A 17 5.96 -4.35 -1.99
C PHE A 17 6.11 -4.91 -0.56
N VAL A 18 5.02 -5.36 0.06
CA VAL A 18 5.06 -6.00 1.39
C VAL A 18 5.79 -7.35 1.31
N VAL A 19 5.47 -8.16 0.31
CA VAL A 19 6.08 -9.48 0.11
C VAL A 19 7.55 -9.38 -0.27
N TYR A 20 7.97 -8.32 -0.97
CA TYR A 20 9.36 -8.07 -1.35
C TYR A 20 10.33 -8.17 -0.15
N SER A 21 9.96 -7.59 0.99
CA SER A 21 10.83 -7.54 2.17
C SER A 21 11.07 -8.93 2.76
N SER A 22 10.02 -9.73 2.91
CA SER A 22 10.12 -11.09 3.43
C SER A 22 10.75 -12.04 2.42
N GLY A 23 10.34 -11.95 1.14
CA GLY A 23 10.87 -12.78 0.06
C GLY A 23 12.38 -12.60 -0.12
N SER A 24 12.84 -11.35 -0.19
CA SER A 24 14.27 -11.05 -0.36
C SER A 24 15.11 -11.58 0.80
N PHE A 25 14.65 -11.39 2.04
CA PHE A 25 15.36 -11.89 3.23
C PHE A 25 15.47 -13.42 3.22
N ASN A 26 14.37 -14.13 2.97
CA ASN A 26 14.36 -15.60 2.95
C ASN A 26 15.26 -16.17 1.85
N ILE A 27 15.31 -15.52 0.69
CA ILE A 27 16.22 -15.92 -0.41
C ILE A 27 17.68 -15.81 0.05
N PHE A 28 18.08 -14.73 0.71
CA PHE A 28 19.44 -14.58 1.21
C PHE A 28 19.78 -15.63 2.29
N GLN A 29 18.84 -15.97 3.16
CA GLN A 29 19.05 -16.99 4.21
C GLN A 29 19.39 -18.38 3.65
N THR A 30 18.97 -18.71 2.42
CA THR A 30 19.32 -20.00 1.79
C THR A 30 20.82 -20.18 1.47
N PHE A 31 21.61 -19.09 1.52
CA PHE A 31 23.04 -19.13 1.24
C PHE A 31 23.90 -19.05 2.50
N VAL A 32 23.30 -18.91 3.69
CA VAL A 32 24.02 -18.71 4.95
C VAL A 32 24.25 -20.06 5.65
N CYS A 33 25.50 -20.51 5.65
CA CYS A 33 25.94 -21.72 6.35
C CYS A 33 26.65 -21.39 7.66
N GLU A 34 26.47 -22.24 8.66
CA GLU A 34 27.11 -22.16 9.96
C GLU A 34 27.81 -23.46 10.32
N ARG A 35 29.02 -23.33 10.85
CA ARG A 35 29.81 -24.45 11.34
C ARG A 35 29.53 -24.67 12.82
N LEU A 36 28.99 -25.84 13.17
CA LEU A 36 28.82 -26.24 14.57
C LEU A 36 30.09 -26.87 15.13
N ASP A 37 30.16 -27.03 16.46
CA ASP A 37 31.29 -27.64 17.18
C ASP A 37 31.60 -29.09 16.74
N THR A 38 30.66 -29.74 16.06
CA THR A 38 30.82 -31.06 15.44
C THR A 38 31.67 -31.03 14.15
N GLY A 39 32.04 -29.84 13.67
CA GLY A 39 32.88 -29.63 12.49
C GLY A 39 32.14 -29.73 11.14
N VAL A 40 30.81 -29.88 11.17
CA VAL A 40 29.94 -29.96 9.98
C VAL A 40 29.21 -28.63 9.80
N ASP A 41 29.07 -28.19 8.55
CA ASP A 41 28.36 -26.97 8.18
C ASP A 41 26.87 -27.25 7.95
N TYR A 42 26.02 -26.57 8.71
CA TYR A 42 24.57 -26.64 8.65
C TYR A 42 23.97 -25.34 8.09
N LEU A 43 22.76 -25.41 7.55
CA LEU A 43 22.04 -24.24 7.10
C LEU A 43 21.55 -23.43 8.32
N GLY A 44 21.90 -22.15 8.42
CA GLY A 44 21.55 -21.33 9.58
C GLY A 44 20.04 -21.12 9.79
N ALA A 45 19.25 -21.22 8.72
CA ALA A 45 17.79 -21.16 8.77
C ALA A 45 17.13 -22.48 9.21
N ASP A 46 17.80 -23.61 8.99
CA ASP A 46 17.29 -24.94 9.31
C ASP A 46 18.45 -25.92 9.59
N TYR A 47 18.72 -26.16 10.88
CA TYR A 47 19.78 -27.06 11.34
C TYR A 47 19.50 -28.55 11.06
N SER A 48 18.34 -28.91 10.51
CA SER A 48 18.10 -30.29 10.04
C SER A 48 18.82 -30.59 8.72
N LEU A 49 19.26 -29.55 7.99
CA LEU A 49 19.93 -29.66 6.69
C LEU A 49 21.40 -29.28 6.77
N THR A 50 22.26 -30.13 6.21
CA THR A 50 23.70 -29.82 6.03
C THR A 50 23.93 -29.11 4.71
N CYS A 51 24.89 -28.18 4.68
CA CYS A 51 25.14 -27.37 3.49
C CYS A 51 25.63 -28.17 2.27
N CYS A 52 26.15 -29.38 2.49
CA CYS A 52 26.63 -30.29 1.45
C CYS A 52 25.52 -31.16 0.82
N THR A 53 24.31 -31.18 1.37
CA THR A 53 23.23 -32.06 0.92
C THR A 53 22.71 -31.68 -0.48
N VAL A 54 22.34 -32.67 -1.29
CA VAL A 54 21.81 -32.48 -2.66
C VAL A 54 20.55 -31.61 -2.68
N VAL A 55 19.69 -31.74 -1.67
CA VAL A 55 18.48 -30.92 -1.48
C VAL A 55 18.86 -29.45 -1.30
N HIS A 56 19.86 -29.15 -0.47
CA HIS A 56 20.33 -27.79 -0.24
C HIS A 56 20.94 -27.18 -1.50
N LYS A 57 21.76 -27.94 -2.24
CA LYS A 57 22.29 -27.49 -3.53
C LYS A 57 21.19 -27.18 -4.55
N ALA A 58 20.14 -27.99 -4.62
CA ALA A 58 18.99 -27.73 -5.47
C ALA A 58 18.25 -26.43 -5.06
N MET A 59 18.09 -26.19 -3.75
CA MET A 59 17.50 -24.95 -3.24
C MET A 59 18.36 -23.73 -3.56
N MET A 60 19.68 -23.79 -3.42
CA MET A 60 20.58 -22.70 -3.82
C MET A 60 20.50 -22.39 -5.32
N VAL A 61 20.40 -23.42 -6.17
CA VAL A 61 20.23 -23.24 -7.62
C VAL A 61 18.88 -22.59 -7.94
N TYR A 62 17.82 -22.88 -7.20
CA TYR A 62 16.52 -22.20 -7.33
C TYR A 62 16.55 -20.76 -6.78
N ALA A 63 17.24 -20.54 -5.66
CA ALA A 63 17.33 -19.23 -5.00
C ALA A 63 18.14 -18.22 -5.83
N GLY A 64 19.18 -18.67 -6.55
CA GLY A 64 20.01 -17.83 -7.42
C GLY A 64 19.22 -16.97 -8.42
N PRO A 65 18.39 -17.54 -9.31
CA PRO A 65 17.54 -16.76 -10.22
C PRO A 65 16.49 -15.93 -9.47
N MET A 66 16.01 -16.40 -8.32
CA MET A 66 15.04 -15.65 -7.51
C MET A 66 15.61 -14.35 -6.91
N ILE A 67 16.93 -14.25 -6.71
CA ILE A 67 17.60 -12.98 -6.37
C ILE A 67 17.34 -11.91 -7.44
N PHE A 68 17.37 -12.30 -8.71
CA PHE A 68 17.09 -11.36 -9.80
C PHE A 68 15.62 -10.99 -9.90
N VAL A 69 14.71 -11.89 -9.52
CA VAL A 69 13.26 -11.64 -9.55
C VAL A 69 12.83 -10.72 -8.41
N TYR A 70 13.24 -11.02 -7.18
CA TYR A 70 12.77 -10.31 -5.99
C TYR A 70 13.65 -9.09 -5.65
N PRO A 71 14.89 -9.25 -5.14
CA PRO A 71 15.81 -8.14 -4.87
C PRO A 71 16.04 -7.16 -6.01
N VAL A 72 16.05 -7.60 -7.27
CA VAL A 72 16.36 -6.72 -8.43
C VAL A 72 15.11 -6.40 -9.26
N GLY A 73 14.32 -7.42 -9.58
CA GLY A 73 13.19 -7.31 -10.50
C GLY A 73 12.06 -6.46 -9.96
N ILE A 74 11.71 -6.59 -8.68
CA ILE A 74 10.64 -5.79 -8.06
C ILE A 74 11.04 -4.31 -8.01
N PRO A 75 12.23 -3.93 -7.51
CA PRO A 75 12.69 -2.54 -7.57
C PRO A 75 12.74 -2.00 -9.01
N ALA A 76 13.32 -2.74 -9.96
CA ALA A 76 13.38 -2.32 -11.36
C ALA A 76 11.98 -2.11 -11.97
N PHE A 77 11.03 -2.97 -11.63
CA PHE A 77 9.63 -2.84 -12.02
C PHE A 77 9.03 -1.53 -11.47
N TYR A 78 9.21 -1.24 -10.19
CA TYR A 78 8.76 0.02 -9.59
C TYR A 78 9.46 1.26 -10.19
N ALA A 79 10.72 1.12 -10.61
CA ALA A 79 11.43 2.19 -11.32
C ALA A 79 11.02 2.36 -12.80
N TRP A 80 10.25 1.42 -13.34
CA TRP A 80 9.77 1.50 -14.71
C TRP A 80 8.31 1.94 -14.78
N VAL A 81 7.47 1.48 -13.86
CA VAL A 81 6.01 1.70 -13.89
C VAL A 81 5.60 3.16 -14.16
N PRO A 82 6.15 4.17 -13.49
CA PRO A 82 5.71 5.55 -13.74
C PRO A 82 6.34 6.24 -14.96
N LYS A 83 7.14 5.52 -15.77
CA LYS A 83 7.47 5.91 -17.17
C LYS A 83 6.40 5.43 -18.15
N LEU A 84 5.48 4.57 -17.74
CA LEU A 84 4.37 4.09 -18.56
C LEU A 84 3.12 4.95 -18.30
N ASP A 85 2.72 5.76 -19.28
CA ASP A 85 1.55 6.65 -19.18
C ASP A 85 0.22 5.92 -18.91
N HIS A 86 0.11 4.66 -19.32
CA HIS A 86 -1.07 3.82 -19.06
C HIS A 86 -1.26 3.48 -17.56
N LEU A 87 -0.20 3.57 -16.74
CA LEU A 87 -0.23 3.17 -15.32
C LEU A 87 -0.44 4.36 -14.37
N GLN A 88 -0.97 5.49 -14.86
CA GLN A 88 -1.32 6.65 -14.02
C GLN A 88 -2.29 6.33 -12.87
N SER A 89 -3.09 5.27 -12.98
CA SER A 89 -3.94 4.78 -11.87
C SER A 89 -3.14 4.38 -10.61
N MET A 90 -1.84 4.14 -10.76
CA MET A 90 -0.93 3.80 -9.66
C MET A 90 -0.25 5.04 -9.06
N ARG A 91 -0.52 6.23 -9.61
CA ARG A 91 0.09 7.51 -9.19
C ARG A 91 -0.09 7.79 -7.71
N ASP A 92 -1.21 7.36 -7.16
CA ASP A 92 -1.55 7.54 -5.75
C ASP A 92 -0.54 6.85 -4.81
N LEU A 93 0.10 5.75 -5.23
CA LEU A 93 1.11 5.06 -4.42
C LEU A 93 2.40 5.88 -4.26
N TRP A 94 2.75 6.68 -5.27
CA TRP A 94 3.93 7.56 -5.27
C TRP A 94 3.61 9.02 -4.94
N ALA A 95 2.33 9.37 -4.79
CA ALA A 95 1.89 10.73 -4.45
C ALA A 95 2.55 11.34 -3.19
N PRO A 96 2.92 10.55 -2.15
CA PRO A 96 3.65 11.08 -1.00
C PRO A 96 5.11 11.49 -1.28
N TYR A 97 5.68 11.07 -2.42
CA TYR A 97 7.10 11.27 -2.77
C TYR A 97 7.30 12.39 -3.79
N LYS A 98 8.49 13.00 -3.79
CA LYS A 98 8.81 14.10 -4.72
C LYS A 98 8.95 13.61 -6.17
N PRO A 99 8.23 14.22 -7.14
CA PRO A 99 8.12 13.68 -8.51
C PRO A 99 9.42 13.72 -9.34
N HIS A 100 10.40 14.56 -9.00
CA HIS A 100 11.65 14.66 -9.76
C HIS A 100 12.73 13.65 -9.32
N ARG A 101 12.63 13.03 -8.13
CA ARG A 101 13.70 12.17 -7.58
C ARG A 101 13.27 10.79 -7.04
N TYR A 102 11.97 10.47 -7.06
CA TYR A 102 11.45 9.24 -6.45
C TYR A 102 12.09 7.94 -6.98
N TYR A 103 12.56 7.88 -8.24
CA TYR A 103 13.20 6.69 -8.79
C TYR A 103 14.50 6.32 -8.06
N PHE A 104 15.40 7.29 -7.91
CA PHE A 104 16.67 7.07 -7.23
C PHE A 104 16.46 6.92 -5.71
N GLU A 105 15.45 7.57 -5.13
CA GLU A 105 15.24 7.57 -3.68
C GLU A 105 14.43 6.37 -3.15
N VAL A 106 13.41 5.90 -3.87
CA VAL A 106 12.56 4.79 -3.42
C VAL A 106 13.11 3.43 -3.87
N VAL A 107 13.68 3.37 -5.08
CA VAL A 107 14.11 2.11 -5.68
C VAL A 107 15.58 1.80 -5.42
N GLU A 108 16.49 2.78 -5.48
CA GLU A 108 17.90 2.51 -5.14
C GLU A 108 18.16 2.66 -3.64
N VAL A 109 17.65 3.69 -2.97
CA VAL A 109 17.98 3.95 -1.56
C VAL A 109 17.15 3.10 -0.59
N GLU A 110 15.81 3.09 -0.64
CA GLU A 110 15.00 2.35 0.34
C GLU A 110 15.04 0.82 0.12
N CYS A 111 14.93 0.34 -1.11
CA CYS A 111 15.10 -1.09 -1.41
C CYS A 111 16.57 -1.55 -1.22
N GLY A 112 17.54 -0.69 -1.57
CA GLY A 112 18.96 -0.95 -1.36
C GLY A 112 19.33 -1.00 0.13
N ARG A 113 18.82 -0.09 0.96
CA ARG A 113 19.00 -0.13 2.42
C ARG A 113 18.57 -1.46 3.02
N ARG A 114 17.42 -1.99 2.57
CA ARG A 114 16.94 -3.31 3.03
C ARG A 114 17.89 -4.42 2.61
N ILE A 115 18.26 -4.49 1.33
CA ILE A 115 19.19 -5.53 0.84
C ILE A 115 20.56 -5.43 1.52
N VAL A 116 21.08 -4.23 1.70
CA VAL A 116 22.42 -4.00 2.26
C VAL A 116 22.44 -4.30 3.77
N LEU A 117 21.46 -3.79 4.53
CA LEU A 117 21.42 -3.99 5.98
C LEU A 117 20.95 -5.38 6.40
N THR A 118 20.12 -6.07 5.62
CA THR A 118 19.59 -7.40 6.02
C THR A 118 20.13 -8.57 5.21
N GLY A 119 20.57 -8.34 3.97
CA GLY A 119 21.11 -9.37 3.08
C GLY A 119 22.63 -9.34 3.03
N LEU A 120 23.23 -8.27 2.50
CA LEU A 120 24.66 -8.20 2.22
C LEU A 120 25.51 -8.21 3.50
N ALA A 121 25.10 -7.47 4.53
CA ALA A 121 25.82 -7.42 5.80
C ALA A 121 25.92 -8.80 6.47
N ALA A 122 24.89 -9.65 6.32
CA ALA A 122 24.87 -11.00 6.86
C ALA A 122 25.88 -11.95 6.21
N PHE A 123 26.33 -11.66 4.98
CA PHE A 123 27.33 -12.49 4.27
C PHE A 123 28.78 -12.11 4.57
N LEU A 124 29.04 -10.86 4.95
CA LEU A 124 30.43 -10.37 5.08
C LEU A 124 31.18 -11.00 6.25
N LEU A 125 30.53 -11.18 7.41
CA LEU A 125 31.13 -11.75 8.61
C LEU A 125 30.06 -12.47 9.45
N PRO A 126 29.78 -13.76 9.22
CA PRO A 126 28.67 -14.44 9.88
C PRO A 126 28.82 -14.42 11.41
N LYS A 127 27.79 -13.91 12.10
CA LYS A 127 27.61 -13.93 13.56
C LYS A 127 28.73 -13.27 14.38
N SER A 128 29.58 -12.47 13.75
CA SER A 128 30.64 -11.72 14.42
C SER A 128 30.11 -10.41 15.01
N ALA A 129 30.72 -9.93 16.10
CA ALA A 129 30.46 -8.57 16.59
C ALA A 129 30.85 -7.49 15.56
N ALA A 130 31.86 -7.78 14.74
CA ALA A 130 32.26 -6.90 13.63
C ALA A 130 31.16 -6.76 12.57
N GLN A 131 30.29 -7.77 12.39
CA GLN A 131 29.12 -7.70 11.50
C GLN A 131 28.18 -6.59 11.97
N VAL A 132 27.80 -6.63 13.24
CA VAL A 132 26.87 -5.67 13.84
C VAL A 132 27.49 -4.27 13.84
N ALA A 133 28.80 -4.14 14.04
CA ALA A 133 29.50 -2.85 13.95
C ALA A 133 29.43 -2.26 12.54
N ILE A 134 29.62 -3.07 11.50
CA ILE A 134 29.46 -2.66 10.10
C ILE A 134 28.01 -2.25 9.83
N GLU A 135 27.03 -2.99 10.35
CA GLU A 135 25.60 -2.65 10.22
C GLU A 135 25.26 -1.30 10.88
N VAL A 136 25.86 -0.98 12.04
CA VAL A 136 25.71 0.33 12.69
C VAL A 136 26.27 1.46 11.82
N VAL A 137 27.47 1.27 11.23
CA VAL A 137 28.08 2.25 10.34
C VAL A 137 27.25 2.44 9.08
N LEU A 138 26.80 1.35 8.46
CA LEU A 138 25.93 1.41 7.29
C LEU A 138 24.61 2.10 7.62
N ALA A 139 24.00 1.81 8.77
CA ALA A 139 22.77 2.47 9.22
C ALA A 139 22.98 3.99 9.40
N ALA A 140 24.13 4.43 9.93
CA ALA A 140 24.47 5.84 10.03
C ALA A 140 24.65 6.52 8.66
N ILE A 141 25.31 5.84 7.70
CA ILE A 141 25.45 6.34 6.33
C ILE A 141 24.08 6.48 5.68
N PHE A 142 23.23 5.45 5.76
CA PHE A 142 21.87 5.51 5.21
C PHE A 142 21.05 6.61 5.86
N MET A 143 21.15 6.80 7.17
CA MET A 143 20.48 7.91 7.88
C MET A 143 20.95 9.28 7.38
N ALA A 144 22.27 9.47 7.22
CA ALA A 144 22.83 10.73 6.70
C ALA A 144 22.37 11.01 5.26
N VAL A 145 22.34 9.97 4.41
CA VAL A 145 21.80 10.08 3.04
C VAL A 145 20.32 10.44 3.06
N SER A 146 19.53 9.80 3.94
CA SER A 146 18.10 10.05 4.14
C SER A 146 17.78 11.47 4.64
N ASP A 147 18.69 12.09 5.39
CA ASP A 147 18.56 13.48 5.85
C ASP A 147 18.90 14.50 4.76
N VAL A 148 19.93 14.23 3.95
CA VAL A 148 20.31 15.08 2.80
C VAL A 148 19.28 14.99 1.68
N LEU A 149 18.65 13.83 1.53
CA LEU A 149 17.66 13.53 0.50
C LEU A 149 16.29 13.24 1.12
N PRO A 150 15.58 14.26 1.65
CA PRO A 150 14.30 14.05 2.31
C PRO A 150 13.25 13.58 1.28
N PRO A 151 12.76 12.32 1.39
CA PRO A 151 12.04 11.66 0.31
C PRO A 151 10.56 12.07 0.24
N PHE A 152 10.01 12.51 1.37
CA PHE A 152 8.58 12.85 1.49
C PHE A 152 8.32 14.32 1.17
N VAL A 153 7.18 14.58 0.51
CA VAL A 153 6.64 15.93 0.31
C VAL A 153 6.00 16.44 1.60
N ASP A 154 5.31 15.55 2.31
CA ASP A 154 4.65 15.87 3.56
C ASP A 154 5.65 15.98 4.73
N PRO A 155 5.65 17.09 5.48
CA PRO A 155 6.60 17.31 6.58
C PRO A 155 6.42 16.32 7.73
N PHE A 156 5.20 15.82 7.95
CA PHE A 156 4.93 14.84 9.00
C PHE A 156 5.46 13.45 8.60
N GLY A 157 5.24 13.02 7.35
CA GLY A 157 5.84 11.82 6.79
C GLY A 157 7.37 11.87 6.81
N ALA A 158 7.96 13.01 6.47
CA ALA A 158 9.41 13.24 6.57
C ALA A 158 9.94 13.17 8.01
N TRP A 159 9.18 13.68 8.98
CA TRP A 159 9.53 13.57 10.40
C TRP A 159 9.48 12.11 10.88
N LEU A 160 8.42 11.36 10.56
CA LEU A 160 8.31 9.94 10.90
C LEU A 160 9.44 9.11 10.30
N TYR A 161 9.80 9.36 9.04
CA TYR A 161 10.90 8.66 8.38
C TYR A 161 12.25 8.90 9.08
N ARG A 162 12.53 10.14 9.47
CA ARG A 162 13.75 10.49 10.23
C ARG A 162 13.79 9.82 11.60
N ILE A 163 12.70 9.90 12.37
CA ILE A 163 12.59 9.20 13.66
C ILE A 163 12.77 7.68 13.49
N GLY A 164 12.24 7.12 12.39
CA GLY A 164 12.47 5.74 12.00
C GLY A 164 13.95 5.39 11.83
N GLY A 165 14.70 6.23 11.11
CA GLY A 165 16.14 6.08 10.94
C GLY A 165 16.90 6.10 12.27
N TRP A 166 16.59 7.05 13.15
CA TRP A 166 17.19 7.13 14.50
C TRP A 166 16.90 5.89 15.34
N ILE A 167 15.66 5.39 15.31
CA ILE A 167 15.30 4.17 16.05
C ILE A 167 16.08 2.96 15.52
N ILE A 168 16.21 2.79 14.20
CA ILE A 168 17.01 1.71 13.61
C ILE A 168 18.47 1.82 14.04
N PHE A 169 19.05 3.01 13.97
CA PHE A 169 20.44 3.26 14.38
C PHE A 169 20.68 2.89 15.85
N PHE A 170 19.87 3.41 16.78
CA PHE A 170 19.99 3.08 18.20
C PHE A 170 19.75 1.60 18.48
N SER A 171 18.87 0.95 17.73
CA SER A 171 18.60 -0.49 17.86
C SER A 171 19.80 -1.34 17.45
N MET A 172 20.44 -1.01 16.33
CA MET A 172 21.66 -1.68 15.88
C MET A 172 22.83 -1.41 16.83
N TYR A 173 22.94 -0.20 17.36
CA TYR A 173 23.93 0.14 18.37
C TYR A 173 23.73 -0.66 19.66
N LEU A 174 22.49 -0.78 20.14
CA LEU A 174 22.18 -1.57 21.33
C LEU A 174 22.42 -3.07 21.10
N ALA A 175 22.11 -3.56 19.89
CA ALA A 175 22.43 -4.92 19.48
C ALA A 175 23.95 -5.19 19.49
N LEU A 176 24.76 -4.20 19.09
CA LEU A 176 26.23 -4.30 19.18
C LEU A 176 26.69 -4.41 20.64
N LEU A 177 26.14 -3.60 21.55
CA LEU A 177 26.48 -3.66 22.98
C LEU A 177 26.14 -5.01 23.60
N LEU A 178 25.00 -5.61 23.19
CA LEU A 178 24.63 -6.96 23.59
C LEU A 178 25.54 -8.04 22.97
N LYS A 179 26.14 -7.78 21.80
CA LYS A 179 26.99 -8.74 21.07
C LYS A 179 28.45 -8.70 21.48
N VAL A 180 28.98 -7.53 21.83
CA VAL A 180 30.40 -7.27 22.18
C VAL A 180 30.74 -7.72 23.61
N ASP A 181 29.79 -8.33 24.32
CA ASP A 181 29.99 -8.79 25.68
C ASP A 181 30.35 -7.65 26.64
N VAL A 182 29.53 -6.59 26.65
CA VAL A 182 29.34 -5.75 27.87
C VAL A 182 28.45 -6.51 28.88
N SER A 183 28.45 -7.84 28.84
CA SER A 183 27.55 -8.73 29.60
C SER A 183 28.22 -9.41 30.78
N ASP A 184 29.43 -8.97 31.18
CA ASP A 184 29.94 -9.21 32.53
C ASP A 184 29.21 -8.34 33.60
N GLU A 185 28.13 -7.65 33.21
CA GLU A 185 27.20 -6.95 34.10
C GLU A 185 25.94 -7.77 34.43
N ASP A 186 25.47 -7.59 35.68
CA ASP A 186 24.31 -8.25 36.30
C ASP A 186 23.06 -8.35 35.40
N ASN A 187 22.25 -9.39 35.61
CA ASN A 187 21.03 -9.70 34.83
C ASN A 187 20.07 -8.48 34.70
N GLN A 188 20.15 -7.53 35.64
CA GLN A 188 19.38 -6.30 35.63
C GLN A 188 19.76 -5.35 34.48
N SER A 189 21.04 -5.22 34.11
CA SER A 189 21.50 -4.34 33.02
C SER A 189 21.01 -4.85 31.66
N GLN A 190 21.13 -6.17 31.40
CA GLN A 190 20.62 -6.80 30.18
C GLN A 190 19.10 -6.63 30.04
N ALA A 191 18.37 -6.81 31.14
CA ALA A 191 16.92 -6.60 31.15
C ALA A 191 16.54 -5.13 30.89
N ALA A 192 17.35 -4.17 31.35
CA ALA A 192 17.13 -2.75 31.06
C ALA A 192 17.30 -2.43 29.57
N PHE A 193 18.37 -2.94 28.93
CA PHE A 193 18.59 -2.74 27.50
C PHE A 193 17.45 -3.33 26.64
N ALA A 194 17.01 -4.56 26.95
CA ALA A 194 15.89 -5.17 26.27
C ALA A 194 14.58 -4.37 26.43
N LYS A 195 14.29 -3.87 27.65
CA LYS A 195 13.11 -3.03 27.91
C LYS A 195 13.13 -1.72 27.13
N VAL A 196 14.28 -1.05 27.06
CA VAL A 196 14.44 0.20 26.28
C VAL A 196 14.19 -0.06 24.79
N LEU A 197 14.75 -1.15 24.25
CA LEU A 197 14.55 -1.54 22.85
C LEU A 197 13.07 -1.79 22.54
N ILE A 198 12.38 -2.56 23.39
CA ILE A 198 10.96 -2.86 23.23
C ILE A 198 10.12 -1.58 23.31
N ALA A 199 10.40 -0.72 24.29
CA ALA A 199 9.67 0.53 24.49
C ALA A 199 9.83 1.48 23.29
N ALA A 200 11.04 1.62 22.74
CA ALA A 200 11.29 2.47 21.57
C ALA A 200 10.49 2.01 20.33
N HIS A 201 10.47 0.71 20.04
CA HIS A 201 9.73 0.16 18.90
C HIS A 201 8.21 0.20 19.12
N ALA A 202 7.74 -0.16 20.32
CA ALA A 202 6.32 -0.08 20.67
C ALA A 202 5.80 1.36 20.59
N GLY A 203 6.61 2.34 21.01
CA GLY A 203 6.29 3.76 20.90
C GLY A 203 6.09 4.20 19.45
N MET A 204 6.98 3.82 18.53
CA MET A 204 6.81 4.14 17.10
C MET A 204 5.51 3.56 16.54
N VAL A 205 5.21 2.29 16.84
CA VAL A 205 3.98 1.65 16.39
C VAL A 205 2.75 2.37 16.95
N ALA A 206 2.77 2.76 18.23
CA ALA A 206 1.69 3.51 18.86
C ALA A 206 1.46 4.87 18.18
N VAL A 207 2.52 5.60 17.81
CA VAL A 207 2.41 6.87 17.07
C VAL A 207 1.76 6.66 15.71
N ILE A 208 2.19 5.65 14.95
CA ILE A 208 1.64 5.35 13.62
C ILE A 208 0.15 4.97 13.72
N VAL A 209 -0.20 4.07 14.65
CA VAL A 209 -1.59 3.65 14.88
C VAL A 209 -2.43 4.84 15.34
N GLY A 210 -1.92 5.67 16.26
CA GLY A 210 -2.60 6.87 16.73
C GLY A 210 -2.94 7.82 15.57
N GLN A 211 -2.01 8.05 14.66
CA GLN A 211 -2.24 8.90 13.49
C GLN A 211 -3.22 8.28 12.50
N ALA A 212 -3.15 6.98 12.26
CA ALA A 212 -4.12 6.28 11.40
C ALA A 212 -5.54 6.36 11.98
N VAL A 213 -5.68 6.25 13.30
CA VAL A 213 -6.97 6.41 13.98
C VAL A 213 -7.46 7.87 13.89
N LEU A 214 -6.57 8.85 14.12
CA LEU A 214 -6.91 10.26 14.02
C LEU A 214 -7.31 10.67 12.59
N SER A 215 -6.61 10.19 11.57
CA SER A 215 -6.92 10.47 10.17
C SER A 215 -8.24 9.83 9.74
N MET A 216 -8.52 8.61 10.21
CA MET A 216 -9.80 7.94 10.00
C MET A 216 -10.94 8.69 10.69
N ARG A 217 -10.75 9.11 11.95
CA ARG A 217 -11.74 9.93 12.68
C ARG A 217 -12.01 11.26 12.00
N ARG A 218 -10.97 11.96 11.54
CA ARG A 218 -11.12 13.21 10.78
C ARG A 218 -11.90 13.00 9.48
N SER A 219 -11.62 11.90 8.77
CA SER A 219 -12.33 11.55 7.54
C SER A 219 -13.79 11.19 7.78
N LEU A 220 -14.10 10.50 8.89
CA LEU A 220 -15.48 10.19 9.29
C LEU A 220 -16.24 11.44 9.71
N ILE A 221 -15.61 12.35 10.46
CA ILE A 221 -16.21 13.64 10.84
C ILE A 221 -16.45 14.48 9.58
N ALA A 222 -15.47 14.59 8.70
CA ALA A 222 -15.62 15.32 7.43
C ALA A 222 -16.71 14.70 6.53
N ALA A 223 -16.88 13.37 6.54
CA ALA A 223 -17.98 12.70 5.83
C ALA A 223 -19.35 12.97 6.46
N ARG A 224 -19.41 13.10 7.80
CA ARG A 224 -20.62 13.48 8.53
C ARG A 224 -21.01 14.94 8.28
N ASP A 225 -20.03 15.81 8.14
CA ASP A 225 -20.21 17.27 8.02
C ASP A 225 -20.33 17.76 6.57
N LYS A 226 -20.31 16.87 5.56
CA LYS A 226 -20.58 17.26 4.19
C LYS A 226 -22.01 17.80 4.12
N PRO A 227 -22.21 19.12 3.92
CA PRO A 227 -23.56 19.64 3.72
C PRO A 227 -24.10 19.02 2.44
N VAL A 228 -25.37 18.61 2.45
CA VAL A 228 -26.10 18.28 1.23
C VAL A 228 -26.01 19.52 0.33
N THR A 229 -25.15 19.48 -0.67
CA THR A 229 -24.94 20.60 -1.60
C THR A 229 -26.29 20.95 -2.23
N ASN A 230 -26.67 22.22 -2.18
CA ASN A 230 -27.93 22.73 -2.74
C ASN A 230 -28.09 22.37 -4.24
N GLU A 231 -27.01 22.01 -4.92
CA GLU A 231 -27.01 21.49 -6.29
C GLU A 231 -27.72 20.13 -6.42
N SER A 232 -27.59 19.21 -5.45
CA SER A 232 -28.32 17.93 -5.49
C SER A 232 -29.79 18.11 -5.11
N LEU A 233 -30.10 19.10 -4.25
CA LEU A 233 -31.48 19.45 -3.88
C LEU A 233 -32.19 20.21 -5.03
N HIS A 234 -31.50 21.11 -5.71
CA HIS A 234 -32.03 21.81 -6.88
C HIS A 234 -32.23 20.86 -8.06
N ARG A 235 -31.29 19.92 -8.28
CA ARG A 235 -31.44 18.89 -9.32
C ARG A 235 -32.57 17.90 -9.01
N SER A 236 -32.78 17.52 -7.74
CA SER A 236 -33.95 16.70 -7.36
C SER A 236 -35.27 17.47 -7.50
N ASN A 237 -35.30 18.75 -7.11
CA ASN A 237 -36.50 19.58 -7.24
C ASN A 237 -36.84 19.86 -8.72
N LEU A 238 -35.84 20.05 -9.59
CA LEU A 238 -36.04 20.18 -11.04
C LEU A 238 -36.53 18.88 -11.67
N ALA A 239 -35.96 17.73 -11.27
CA ALA A 239 -36.43 16.42 -11.74
C ALA A 239 -37.89 16.18 -11.33
N GLN A 240 -38.23 16.51 -10.08
CA GLN A 240 -39.59 16.38 -9.57
C GLN A 240 -40.56 17.38 -10.23
N ALA A 241 -40.12 18.59 -10.59
CA ALA A 241 -40.96 19.54 -11.34
C ALA A 241 -41.29 19.03 -12.76
N CYS A 242 -40.32 18.44 -13.46
CA CYS A 242 -40.55 17.85 -14.78
C CYS A 242 -41.49 16.62 -14.73
N GLU A 243 -41.50 15.86 -13.64
CA GLU A 243 -42.48 14.76 -13.46
C GLU A 243 -43.92 15.29 -13.38
N TRP A 244 -44.16 16.41 -12.71
CA TRP A 244 -45.49 16.99 -12.54
C TRP A 244 -46.00 17.68 -13.83
N GLU A 245 -45.11 18.29 -14.62
CA GLU A 245 -45.46 18.81 -15.95
C GLU A 245 -45.84 17.68 -16.91
N GLY A 246 -45.15 16.53 -16.86
CA GLY A 246 -45.47 15.38 -17.69
C GLY A 246 -46.82 14.72 -17.35
N GLU A 247 -47.16 14.59 -16.07
CA GLU A 247 -48.48 14.07 -15.64
C GLU A 247 -49.62 15.01 -16.05
N GLY A 248 -49.41 16.34 -15.98
CA GLY A 248 -50.39 17.33 -16.42
C GLY A 248 -50.66 17.31 -17.92
N GLU A 249 -49.60 17.16 -18.74
CA GLU A 249 -49.74 17.05 -20.19
C GLU A 249 -50.42 15.74 -20.61
N GLU A 250 -50.15 14.60 -19.93
CA GLU A 250 -50.85 13.33 -20.19
C GLU A 250 -52.34 13.39 -19.81
N GLU A 251 -52.70 14.03 -18.69
CA GLU A 251 -54.11 14.24 -18.33
C GLU A 251 -54.84 15.16 -19.31
N GLU A 252 -54.22 16.24 -19.77
CA GLU A 252 -54.82 17.17 -20.73
C GLU A 252 -55.00 16.51 -22.11
N HIS A 253 -54.02 15.73 -22.59
CA HIS A 253 -54.14 14.95 -23.81
C HIS A 253 -55.26 13.89 -23.72
N ALA A 254 -55.41 13.22 -22.57
CA ALA A 254 -56.47 12.24 -22.36
C ALA A 254 -57.88 12.88 -22.35
N VAL A 255 -58.01 14.12 -21.86
CA VAL A 255 -59.28 14.87 -21.88
C VAL A 255 -59.62 15.30 -23.31
N VAL A 256 -58.66 15.86 -24.06
CA VAL A 256 -58.86 16.28 -25.45
C VAL A 256 -59.19 15.09 -26.36
N GLU A 257 -58.52 13.95 -26.18
CA GLU A 257 -58.83 12.73 -26.94
C GLU A 257 -60.24 12.23 -26.64
N LYS A 258 -60.69 12.31 -25.38
CA LYS A 258 -62.04 11.93 -24.95
C LYS A 258 -63.11 12.87 -25.52
N GLU A 259 -62.86 14.18 -25.55
CA GLU A 259 -63.76 15.15 -26.18
C GLU A 259 -63.84 14.95 -27.70
N SER A 260 -62.73 14.68 -28.38
CA SER A 260 -62.73 14.41 -29.83
C SER A 260 -63.50 13.12 -30.19
N ASN A 261 -63.41 12.09 -29.34
CA ASN A 261 -64.15 10.85 -29.52
C ASN A 261 -65.66 11.01 -29.23
N LEU A 262 -66.04 11.93 -28.33
CA LEU A 262 -67.45 12.29 -28.10
C LEU A 262 -68.04 13.01 -29.32
N GLN A 263 -67.31 13.98 -29.88
CA GLN A 263 -67.73 14.70 -31.09
C GLN A 263 -67.87 13.75 -32.29
N ARG A 264 -66.99 12.75 -32.41
CA ARG A 264 -67.09 11.70 -33.45
C ARG A 264 -68.32 10.81 -33.28
N GLN A 265 -68.75 10.54 -32.05
CA GLN A 265 -69.99 9.78 -31.78
C GLN A 265 -71.26 10.59 -32.07
N GLU A 266 -71.22 11.92 -31.93
CA GLU A 266 -72.35 12.79 -32.32
C GLU A 266 -72.50 12.88 -33.85
N GLU A 267 -71.40 12.98 -34.60
CA GLU A 267 -71.45 13.01 -36.09
C GLU A 267 -71.93 11.69 -36.72
N ASP A 268 -71.57 10.53 -36.12
CA ASP A 268 -72.07 9.22 -36.55
C ASP A 268 -73.54 8.95 -36.16
N GLY A 269 -74.09 9.75 -35.24
CA GLY A 269 -75.50 9.69 -34.81
C GLY A 269 -76.47 10.45 -35.73
N GLU A 270 -76.02 11.53 -36.38
CA GLU A 270 -76.86 12.38 -37.24
C GLU A 270 -77.00 11.85 -38.69
N THR A 271 -76.14 10.94 -39.14
CA THR A 271 -76.26 10.32 -40.48
C THR A 271 -77.23 9.13 -40.55
N GLY A 272 -77.84 8.73 -39.43
CA GLY A 272 -78.76 7.59 -39.34
C GLY A 272 -80.27 7.90 -39.35
N SER A 273 -80.69 9.18 -39.25
CA SER A 273 -82.10 9.55 -39.08
C SER A 273 -82.63 10.44 -40.20
N GLY A 274 -82.45 9.99 -41.44
CA GLY A 274 -82.84 10.73 -42.65
C GLY A 274 -83.30 9.86 -43.80
N ALA A 275 -83.99 8.73 -43.54
CA ALA A 275 -84.61 7.91 -44.59
C ALA A 275 -85.79 7.07 -44.07
N ALA A 276 -86.97 7.70 -43.86
CA ALA A 276 -88.25 6.99 -43.79
C ALA A 276 -89.44 7.94 -44.03
N ILE A 277 -89.75 8.24 -45.30
CA ILE A 277 -91.08 8.68 -45.74
C ILE A 277 -91.40 7.96 -47.06
N SER A 278 -92.32 6.98 -47.02
CA SER A 278 -93.18 6.60 -48.16
C SER A 278 -94.27 5.63 -47.71
N ALA A 279 -95.51 6.12 -47.62
CA ALA A 279 -96.75 5.41 -47.85
C ALA A 279 -97.80 6.42 -48.32
#